data_AF-A0A4Y7TEX9-F1
#
_entry.id   AF-A0A4Y7TEX9-F1
#
_cell.length_a   1.000
_cell.length_b   1.000
_cell.length_c   1.000
_cell.angle_alpha   90.00
_cell.angle_beta   90.00
_cell.angle_gamma   90.00
#
_symmetry.space_group_name_H-M   'P 1'
#
loop_
_entity.id
_entity.type
_entity.pdbx_description
1 polymer ?
#
loop_
_entity_poly.entity_id
_entity_poly.type
_entity_poly.pdbx_seq_one_letter_code
_entity_poly.pdbx_strand_id
1 'polypeptide(L)'
;MDHCLRIPELIRSICDNLDKATSLSTSIRSSLWPAAYLPGSGKNDRSVMLSLRTTLTHDHLKRYLEVYAHRIHSLSSNYQMKQKLGLSIETLQALQLATDYKLGALSPQLRWFDWGFLKNLKGHPAGTLDSFVLLFIGEQVDKLTLGDYRDDPIYLGSVMSTARRLPRLRELGFCGQVTSPIFTTQYITMFPWEFLEEAHLSHISREIVVHLASLPRLRQIWVFESVDASPPLQETVPAKPAGQNDFVSLRALDVMCWDFDMIKPLLQAVSPSNKGAISAIRDYCNPHTLREIDVEDTLSHGWQPEVELDMYPDPTEEDVDISGLAKFVNLHTLVVRWQKSIQLTPYEIVLIPTWWPNIRHLDLCQLYPSQGRIPAINHTHVLDIARGLPKLRFLGVRFDTTQIPGQHRGPIETFRLEILRAGESPIVSPSRVAGFIKRHFPYLEKLDFDYETVVVKETTILDKRWAAVAEALG
;
A
#
# COMPACT_ATOMS: atom_id res chain seq x y z
N MET A 1 -2.87 -25.81 15.55
CA MET A 1 -3.54 -25.38 16.81
C MET A 1 -2.67 -24.28 17.38
N ASP A 2 -2.84 -23.08 16.84
CA ASP A 2 -1.78 -22.08 16.91
C ASP A 2 -2.09 -21.09 18.02
N HIS A 3 -1.31 -21.16 19.08
CA HIS A 3 -1.51 -20.41 20.31
C HIS A 3 -1.06 -18.95 20.11
N CYS A 4 -1.98 -18.09 19.66
CA CYS A 4 -1.74 -16.65 19.54
C CYS A 4 -1.50 -15.99 20.91
N LEU A 5 -0.29 -15.49 21.10
CA LEU A 5 0.17 -14.54 22.10
C LEU A 5 1.24 -13.69 21.37
N ARG A 6 1.32 -12.35 21.49
CA ARG A 6 2.49 -11.45 21.15
C ARG A 6 2.21 -9.95 21.36
N ILE A 7 2.70 -9.31 22.43
CA ILE A 7 3.73 -8.22 22.41
C ILE A 7 4.37 -8.10 23.81
N PRO A 8 5.55 -8.69 23.97
CA PRO A 8 5.82 -10.08 23.61
C PRO A 8 4.76 -11.04 24.15
N GLU A 9 4.94 -12.33 23.95
CA GLU A 9 4.03 -13.36 24.44
C GLU A 9 3.93 -13.27 25.96
N LEU A 10 3.02 -12.43 26.45
CA LEU A 10 3.14 -11.84 27.76
C LEU A 10 4.53 -11.10 27.95
N ILE A 11 4.71 -10.09 28.83
CA ILE A 11 6.10 -9.58 29.12
C ILE A 11 6.78 -10.62 30.00
N ARG A 12 7.20 -11.71 29.35
CA ARG A 12 6.75 -13.09 29.65
C ARG A 12 6.04 -13.26 31.02
N SER A 13 4.74 -12.91 31.01
CA SER A 13 3.72 -12.95 32.09
C SER A 13 4.07 -12.09 33.32
N ILE A 14 4.68 -10.94 33.01
CA ILE A 14 5.32 -9.98 33.92
C ILE A 14 6.21 -10.73 34.91
N CYS A 15 7.11 -11.49 34.28
CA CYS A 15 8.00 -12.50 34.85
C CYS A 15 7.34 -13.53 35.78
N ASP A 16 6.18 -14.04 35.34
CA ASP A 16 5.72 -15.39 35.60
C ASP A 16 5.65 -15.79 37.09
N ASN A 17 4.82 -15.07 37.86
CA ASN A 17 4.67 -15.17 39.32
C ASN A 17 5.94 -14.66 40.04
N LEU A 18 5.99 -13.36 40.37
CA LEU A 18 7.14 -12.63 40.95
C LEU A 18 7.67 -13.11 42.34
N ASP A 19 7.16 -14.22 42.89
CA ASP A 19 7.96 -15.39 43.31
C ASP A 19 7.12 -16.31 44.22
N LYS A 20 7.01 -17.59 43.83
CA LYS A 20 6.24 -18.60 44.59
C LYS A 20 7.05 -19.22 45.73
N ALA A 21 7.09 -18.53 46.86
CA ALA A 21 6.89 -19.23 48.13
C ALA A 21 5.40 -19.64 48.20
N THR A 22 4.98 -20.90 48.20
CA THR A 22 5.73 -22.18 48.24
C THR A 22 5.14 -23.16 47.21
N SER A 23 5.84 -24.27 46.98
CA SER A 23 5.53 -25.35 46.03
C SER A 23 4.03 -25.66 45.78
N LEU A 24 3.53 -25.34 44.57
CA LEU A 24 2.71 -26.26 43.75
C LEU A 24 2.44 -25.70 42.33
N SER A 25 2.39 -26.59 41.36
CA SER A 25 2.33 -26.30 39.93
C SER A 25 0.89 -26.34 39.36
N THR A 26 0.76 -25.88 38.12
CA THR A 26 -0.25 -26.35 37.14
C THR A 26 -1.74 -26.28 37.50
N SER A 27 -2.34 -25.09 37.40
CA SER A 27 -3.67 -24.94 36.76
C SER A 27 -3.96 -23.49 36.36
N ILE A 28 -4.05 -23.22 35.05
CA ILE A 28 -4.44 -21.91 34.51
C ILE A 28 -5.98 -21.79 34.60
N ARG A 29 -6.50 -21.28 35.71
CA ARG A 29 -7.91 -20.83 35.84
C ARG A 29 -8.04 -19.63 36.80
N SER A 30 -8.32 -18.46 36.21
CA SER A 30 -9.16 -17.34 36.70
C SER A 30 -9.10 -16.78 38.14
N SER A 31 -8.36 -17.34 39.10
CA SER A 31 -8.46 -16.95 40.53
C SER A 31 -7.42 -15.94 41.02
N LEU A 32 -6.35 -15.69 40.25
CA LEU A 32 -5.20 -14.86 40.68
C LEU A 32 -5.20 -13.43 40.13
N TRP A 33 -6.30 -12.95 39.55
CA TRP A 33 -6.45 -11.59 39.06
C TRP A 33 -7.86 -11.10 39.39
N PRO A 34 -8.04 -9.91 40.01
CA PRO A 34 -9.32 -9.25 39.97
C PRO A 34 -9.50 -8.74 38.54
N ALA A 35 -10.10 -9.56 37.68
CA ALA A 35 -10.52 -9.13 36.36
C ALA A 35 -11.62 -8.08 36.56
N ALA A 36 -11.23 -6.81 36.57
CA ALA A 36 -12.15 -5.69 36.49
C ALA A 36 -12.80 -5.73 35.10
N TYR A 37 -13.93 -6.42 35.00
CA TYR A 37 -14.74 -6.40 33.79
C TYR A 37 -15.26 -4.98 33.57
N LEU A 38 -14.71 -4.32 32.56
CA LEU A 38 -15.20 -3.01 32.15
C LEU A 38 -16.66 -3.15 31.66
N PRO A 39 -17.61 -2.37 32.18
CA PRO A 39 -19.01 -2.49 31.81
C PRO A 39 -19.28 -1.85 30.43
N GLY A 40 -19.58 -2.68 29.43
CA GLY A 40 -19.95 -2.30 28.06
C GLY A 40 -18.89 -2.68 27.01
N SER A 41 -19.22 -3.03 25.77
CA SER A 41 -20.53 -3.12 25.09
C SER A 41 -20.59 -4.36 24.18
N GLY A 42 -21.76 -5.01 24.09
CA GLY A 42 -21.96 -6.24 23.28
C GLY A 42 -21.50 -7.53 23.96
N LYS A 43 -22.23 -8.63 23.77
CA LYS A 43 -22.10 -9.88 24.56
C LYS A 43 -20.78 -10.67 24.37
N ASN A 44 -19.94 -10.34 23.38
CA ASN A 44 -18.81 -11.17 22.98
C ASN A 44 -17.40 -10.55 23.16
N ASP A 45 -17.25 -9.25 23.45
CA ASP A 45 -15.90 -8.62 23.49
C ASP A 45 -15.31 -8.50 24.91
N ARG A 46 -14.91 -9.63 25.49
CA ARG A 46 -14.25 -9.67 26.80
C ARG A 46 -12.77 -9.23 26.69
N SER A 47 -12.52 -7.95 26.92
CA SER A 47 -11.17 -7.44 27.21
C SER A 47 -10.78 -7.75 28.66
N VAL A 48 -9.49 -8.02 28.91
CA VAL A 48 -8.94 -8.26 30.25
C VAL A 48 -7.78 -7.31 30.49
N MET A 49 -7.89 -6.49 31.53
CA MET A 49 -6.83 -5.60 32.00
C MET A 49 -5.92 -6.33 33.00
N LEU A 50 -4.60 -6.17 32.84
CA LEU A 50 -3.58 -6.70 33.74
C LEU A 50 -3.00 -5.56 34.58
N SER A 51 -3.09 -5.67 35.91
CA SER A 51 -2.53 -4.71 36.87
C SER A 51 -1.51 -5.39 37.79
N LEU A 52 -0.42 -4.71 38.11
CA LEU A 52 0.56 -5.19 39.10
C LEU A 52 -0.08 -5.38 40.49
N ARG A 53 0.33 -6.45 41.19
CA ARG A 53 0.00 -6.70 42.60
C ARG A 53 1.14 -6.32 43.57
N THR A 54 2.35 -6.13 43.07
CA THR A 54 3.58 -5.90 43.83
C THR A 54 4.46 -4.90 43.09
N THR A 55 5.35 -4.22 43.81
CA THR A 55 6.34 -3.30 43.23
C THR A 55 7.22 -4.03 42.22
N LEU A 56 7.35 -3.48 41.01
CA LEU A 56 8.26 -3.99 40.00
C LEU A 56 9.67 -3.44 40.25
N THR A 57 10.68 -4.30 40.22
CA THR A 57 12.10 -3.94 40.40
C THR A 57 12.89 -4.27 39.14
N HIS A 58 14.14 -3.79 39.06
CA HIS A 58 15.03 -4.13 37.94
C HIS A 58 15.29 -5.65 37.85
N ASP A 59 15.46 -6.33 38.98
CA ASP A 59 15.70 -7.79 39.02
C ASP A 59 14.51 -8.59 38.46
N HIS A 60 13.28 -8.14 38.71
CA HIS A 60 12.07 -8.73 38.11
C HIS A 60 12.08 -8.62 36.58
N LEU A 61 12.73 -7.59 36.01
CA LEU A 61 12.85 -7.41 34.56
C LEU A 61 14.11 -8.05 33.98
N LYS A 62 15.17 -8.27 34.76
CA LYS A 62 16.48 -8.74 34.28
C LYS A 62 16.39 -9.93 33.33
N ARG A 63 15.69 -10.99 33.72
CA ARG A 63 15.48 -12.18 32.86
C ARG A 63 14.78 -11.84 31.55
N TYR A 64 13.79 -10.95 31.58
CA TYR A 64 13.09 -10.51 30.37
C TYR A 64 14.00 -9.70 29.46
N LEU A 65 14.75 -8.74 30.03
CA LEU A 65 15.68 -7.88 29.30
C LEU A 65 16.80 -8.71 28.63
N GLU A 66 17.45 -9.61 29.38
CA GLU A 66 18.56 -10.44 28.90
C GLU A 66 18.10 -11.52 27.89
N VAL A 67 16.96 -12.19 28.13
CA VAL A 67 16.57 -13.39 27.36
C VAL A 67 15.57 -13.09 26.25
N TYR A 68 14.59 -12.23 26.48
CA TYR A 68 13.42 -12.05 25.59
C TYR A 68 13.45 -10.73 24.81
N ALA A 69 13.81 -9.61 25.44
CA ALA A 69 13.71 -8.29 24.84
C ALA A 69 14.52 -8.16 23.53
N HIS A 70 15.73 -8.74 23.50
CA HIS A 70 16.60 -8.76 22.32
C HIS A 70 16.07 -9.56 21.11
N ARG A 71 15.04 -10.41 21.29
CA ARG A 71 14.44 -11.22 20.21
C ARG A 71 13.29 -10.51 19.47
N ILE A 72 12.94 -9.30 19.93
CA ILE A 72 11.81 -8.54 19.43
C ILE A 72 12.30 -7.61 18.33
N HIS A 73 11.99 -7.95 17.08
CA HIS A 73 12.42 -7.19 15.91
C HIS A 73 11.29 -6.43 15.21
N SER A 74 10.03 -6.84 15.42
CA SER A 74 8.85 -6.14 14.91
C SER A 74 7.68 -6.18 15.89
N LEU A 75 6.90 -5.10 15.91
CA LEU A 75 5.67 -4.92 16.69
C LEU A 75 4.60 -4.31 15.77
N SER A 76 3.57 -5.07 15.38
CA SER A 76 2.57 -4.58 14.41
C SER A 76 1.14 -5.08 14.64
N SER A 77 0.18 -4.34 14.09
CA SER A 77 -1.27 -4.52 14.23
C SER A 77 -1.83 -5.73 13.48
N ASN A 78 -1.16 -6.18 12.41
CA ASN A 78 -1.55 -7.33 11.57
C ASN A 78 -1.67 -8.67 12.35
N TYR A 79 -1.15 -8.73 13.58
CA TYR A 79 -1.37 -9.85 14.48
C TYR A 79 -2.77 -9.79 15.12
N GLN A 80 -3.75 -10.44 14.48
CA GLN A 80 -5.08 -10.66 15.07
C GLN A 80 -4.98 -11.48 16.37
N MET A 81 -4.95 -10.79 17.51
CA MET A 81 -5.09 -11.43 18.81
C MET A 81 -6.53 -11.89 19.03
N LYS A 82 -6.70 -13.21 19.20
CA LYS A 82 -7.98 -13.82 19.61
C LYS A 82 -8.44 -13.42 21.02
N GLN A 83 -7.56 -12.80 21.82
CA GLN A 83 -7.86 -12.27 23.15
C GLN A 83 -7.30 -10.84 23.29
N LYS A 84 -8.14 -9.89 23.69
CA LYS A 84 -7.75 -8.49 23.89
C LYS A 84 -7.27 -8.28 25.32
N LEU A 85 -5.95 -8.39 25.51
CA LEU A 85 -5.25 -8.13 26.76
C LEU A 85 -4.73 -6.68 26.79
N GLY A 86 -4.90 -6.00 27.92
CA GLY A 86 -4.33 -4.67 28.18
C GLY A 86 -3.41 -4.68 29.41
N LEU A 87 -2.47 -3.73 29.47
CA LEU A 87 -1.63 -3.46 30.65
C LEU A 87 -2.08 -2.16 31.31
N SER A 88 -2.30 -2.14 32.63
CA SER A 88 -2.79 -0.95 33.33
C SER A 88 -1.77 0.22 33.30
N ILE A 89 -2.23 1.46 33.49
CA ILE A 89 -1.35 2.65 33.43
C ILE A 89 -0.27 2.55 34.51
N GLU A 90 -0.62 2.09 35.71
CA GLU A 90 0.29 1.87 36.84
C GLU A 90 1.35 0.82 36.49
N THR A 91 0.97 -0.20 35.73
CA THR A 91 1.88 -1.25 35.24
C THR A 91 2.90 -0.68 34.25
N LEU A 92 2.48 0.21 33.35
CA LEU A 92 3.34 0.87 32.38
C LEU A 92 4.26 1.91 33.03
N GLN A 93 3.78 2.66 34.02
CA GLN A 93 4.59 3.56 34.84
C GLN A 93 5.65 2.81 35.64
N ALA A 94 5.29 1.68 36.25
CA ALA A 94 6.24 0.82 36.95
C ALA A 94 7.30 0.23 36.00
N LEU A 95 6.92 -0.13 34.76
CA LEU A 95 7.87 -0.54 33.72
C LEU A 95 8.81 0.60 33.32
N GLN A 96 8.35 1.85 33.21
CA GLN A 96 9.21 3.02 32.97
C GLN A 96 10.21 3.25 34.10
N LEU A 97 9.76 3.16 35.35
CA LEU A 97 10.63 3.31 36.53
C LEU A 97 11.67 2.19 36.61
N ALA A 98 11.27 0.91 36.46
CA ALA A 98 12.17 -0.24 36.55
C ALA A 98 13.14 -0.39 35.36
N THR A 99 12.95 0.42 34.30
CA THR A 99 13.85 0.53 33.14
C THR A 99 14.64 1.85 33.10
N ASP A 100 14.60 2.66 34.17
CA ASP A 100 15.23 3.98 34.26
C ASP A 100 14.88 4.91 33.07
N TYR A 101 13.63 4.81 32.57
CA TYR A 101 13.13 5.50 31.38
C TYR A 101 13.96 5.26 30.10
N LYS A 102 14.75 4.18 30.05
CA LYS A 102 15.61 3.84 28.90
C LYS A 102 14.77 3.54 27.65
N LEU A 103 15.08 4.25 26.58
CA LEU A 103 14.45 4.11 25.27
C LEU A 103 14.57 2.67 24.74
N GLY A 104 13.45 2.12 24.30
CA GLY A 104 13.38 0.78 23.75
C GLY A 104 13.84 -0.32 24.72
N ALA A 105 13.87 -0.08 26.03
CA ALA A 105 14.34 -1.07 27.01
C ALA A 105 13.60 -2.41 26.89
N LEU A 106 12.31 -2.38 26.57
CA LEU A 106 11.49 -3.59 26.44
C LEU A 106 11.66 -4.31 25.10
N SER A 107 12.30 -3.68 24.11
CA SER A 107 12.61 -4.26 22.79
C SER A 107 13.83 -3.56 22.13
N PRO A 108 15.05 -3.74 22.66
CA PRO A 108 16.25 -2.98 22.26
C PRO A 108 16.83 -3.37 20.89
N GLN A 109 16.21 -4.33 20.20
CA GLN A 109 16.55 -4.77 18.84
C GLN A 109 15.36 -4.61 17.88
N LEU A 110 14.39 -3.78 18.27
CA LEU A 110 13.23 -3.44 17.46
C LEU A 110 13.67 -2.68 16.21
N ARG A 111 13.20 -3.13 15.05
CA ARG A 111 13.42 -2.51 13.75
C ARG A 111 12.14 -1.91 13.19
N TRP A 112 11.02 -2.64 13.29
CA TRP A 112 9.70 -2.18 12.86
C TRP A 112 8.75 -1.94 14.04
N PHE A 113 8.26 -0.73 14.18
CA PHE A 113 7.11 -0.41 15.03
C PHE A 113 5.92 0.08 14.20
N ASP A 114 4.74 -0.48 14.43
CA ASP A 114 3.46 0.02 13.92
C ASP A 114 2.57 0.44 15.08
N TRP A 115 2.25 1.74 15.14
CA TRP A 115 1.48 2.40 16.19
C TRP A 115 0.03 1.91 16.28
N GLY A 116 -0.51 1.39 15.18
CA GLY A 116 -1.81 0.70 15.16
C GLY A 116 -1.85 -0.47 16.13
N PHE A 117 -0.71 -1.07 16.47
CA PHE A 117 -0.62 -2.12 17.48
C PHE A 117 -1.24 -1.69 18.83
N LEU A 118 -1.05 -0.44 19.27
CA LEU A 118 -1.55 0.02 20.58
C LEU A 118 -3.07 -0.03 20.67
N LYS A 119 -3.79 0.02 19.55
CA LYS A 119 -5.25 -0.12 19.50
C LYS A 119 -5.72 -1.54 19.89
N ASN A 120 -4.86 -2.54 19.74
CA ASN A 120 -5.14 -3.92 20.15
C ASN A 120 -5.03 -4.10 21.67
N LEU A 121 -4.31 -3.21 22.38
CA LEU A 121 -4.25 -3.15 23.84
C LEU A 121 -5.51 -2.48 24.43
N LYS A 122 -6.63 -3.19 24.37
CA LYS A 122 -7.92 -2.67 24.88
C LYS A 122 -7.94 -2.42 26.39
N GLY A 123 -8.84 -1.52 26.78
CA GLY A 123 -9.27 -1.31 28.17
C GLY A 123 -8.86 0.03 28.77
N HIS A 124 -8.22 0.89 27.98
CA HIS A 124 -7.94 2.29 28.34
C HIS A 124 -8.70 3.28 27.45
N PRO A 125 -8.87 4.53 27.92
CA PRO A 125 -9.16 5.65 27.03
C PRO A 125 -8.10 5.74 25.92
N ALA A 126 -8.53 6.04 24.70
CA ALA A 126 -7.64 6.39 23.60
C ALA A 126 -6.68 7.53 24.01
N GLY A 127 -5.42 7.48 23.56
CA GLY A 127 -4.38 8.47 23.89
C GLY A 127 -3.44 8.04 25.04
N THR A 128 -3.93 7.33 26.04
CA THR A 128 -3.17 7.07 27.29
C THR A 128 -1.92 6.19 27.11
N LEU A 129 -1.93 5.25 26.16
CA LEU A 129 -0.81 4.35 25.90
C LEU A 129 0.35 5.04 25.16
N ASP A 130 0.08 6.17 24.51
CA ASP A 130 1.02 6.82 23.60
C ASP A 130 2.26 7.37 24.36
N SER A 131 2.06 7.87 25.59
CA SER A 131 3.12 8.27 26.54
C SER A 131 4.09 7.14 26.92
N PHE A 132 3.73 5.87 26.69
CA PHE A 132 4.50 4.69 27.09
C PHE A 132 5.22 4.01 25.92
N VAL A 133 5.01 4.48 24.69
CA VAL A 133 5.60 3.92 23.45
C VAL A 133 7.12 3.87 23.47
N LEU A 134 7.75 4.86 24.11
CA LEU A 134 9.21 4.94 24.26
C LEU A 134 9.83 3.77 25.08
N LEU A 135 9.02 2.98 25.81
CA LEU A 135 9.48 1.71 26.40
C LEU A 135 9.88 0.67 25.33
N PHE A 136 9.23 0.72 24.17
CA PHE A 136 9.39 -0.26 23.09
C PHE A 136 10.27 0.28 21.96
N ILE A 137 10.10 1.56 21.61
CA ILE A 137 10.87 2.20 20.54
C ILE A 137 12.23 2.69 21.07
N GLY A 138 13.30 2.12 20.51
CA GLY A 138 14.68 2.59 20.65
C GLY A 138 15.25 3.06 19.32
N GLU A 139 16.50 3.56 19.35
CA GLU A 139 17.22 4.15 18.20
C GLU A 139 17.48 3.19 17.02
N GLN A 140 17.18 1.90 17.19
CA GLN A 140 17.36 0.86 16.16
C GLN A 140 16.15 0.71 15.22
N VAL A 141 15.05 1.42 15.48
CA VAL A 141 13.86 1.39 14.63
C VAL A 141 14.16 2.08 13.30
N ASP A 142 14.13 1.30 12.22
CA ASP A 142 14.31 1.74 10.83
C ASP A 142 12.99 1.81 10.04
N LYS A 143 11.91 1.19 10.56
CA LYS A 143 10.55 1.23 9.98
C LYS A 143 9.51 1.67 11.03
N LEU A 144 8.80 2.76 10.75
CA LEU A 144 7.77 3.31 11.63
C LEU A 144 6.45 3.47 10.86
N THR A 145 5.41 2.76 11.27
CA THR A 145 4.05 2.94 10.77
C THR A 145 3.21 3.66 11.83
N LEU A 146 2.49 4.70 11.44
CA LEU A 146 1.60 5.49 12.27
C LEU A 146 0.16 5.16 11.87
N GLY A 147 -0.66 4.69 12.81
CA GLY A 147 -2.06 4.33 12.55
C GLY A 147 -3.00 5.55 12.55
N ASP A 148 -4.33 5.31 12.43
CA ASP A 148 -5.37 6.35 12.54
C ASP A 148 -5.00 7.46 13.52
N TYR A 149 -4.89 8.65 12.95
CA TYR A 149 -4.65 9.89 13.63
C TYR A 149 -5.67 10.14 14.75
N ARG A 150 -5.21 10.82 15.79
CA ARG A 150 -6.05 11.37 16.84
C ARG A 150 -5.61 12.81 17.07
N ASP A 151 -6.57 13.72 17.13
CA ASP A 151 -6.35 15.13 17.49
C ASP A 151 -6.14 15.27 19.02
N ASP A 152 -5.31 14.39 19.58
CA ASP A 152 -5.03 14.28 21.00
C ASP A 152 -3.59 14.77 21.27
N PRO A 153 -3.40 15.83 22.09
CA PRO A 153 -2.08 16.39 22.35
C PRO A 153 -1.04 15.40 22.91
N ILE A 154 -1.48 14.34 23.59
CA ILE A 154 -0.58 13.31 24.15
C ILE A 154 -0.07 12.38 23.03
N TYR A 155 -0.95 11.91 22.15
CA TYR A 155 -0.58 11.19 20.93
C TYR A 155 0.40 12.02 20.09
N LEU A 156 0.04 13.28 19.81
CA LEU A 156 0.86 14.22 19.03
C LEU A 156 2.26 14.39 19.62
N GLY A 157 2.35 14.75 20.90
CA GLY A 157 3.64 14.94 21.59
C GLY A 157 4.48 13.66 21.65
N SER A 158 3.82 12.49 21.76
CA SER A 158 4.49 11.19 21.78
C SER A 158 5.08 10.83 20.41
N VAL A 159 4.34 11.06 19.32
CA VAL A 159 4.83 10.90 17.95
C VAL A 159 6.01 11.85 17.68
N MET A 160 5.90 13.14 18.02
CA MET A 160 6.99 14.11 17.86
C MET A 160 8.27 13.70 18.62
N SER A 161 8.11 13.34 19.90
CA SER A 161 9.23 12.95 20.77
C SER A 161 9.93 11.68 20.26
N THR A 162 9.16 10.76 19.68
CA THR A 162 9.65 9.53 19.06
C THR A 162 10.37 9.83 17.75
N ALA A 163 9.73 10.53 16.81
CA ALA A 163 10.28 10.88 15.49
C ALA A 163 11.65 11.58 15.61
N ARG A 164 11.78 12.54 16.54
CA ARG A 164 13.04 13.23 16.83
C ARG A 164 14.19 12.30 17.23
N ARG A 165 13.89 11.12 17.77
CA ARG A 165 14.85 10.13 18.28
C ARG A 165 15.15 9.01 17.27
N LEU A 166 14.58 9.06 16.07
CA LEU A 166 14.80 8.09 15.00
C LEU A 166 15.51 8.71 13.78
N PRO A 167 16.73 9.26 13.92
CA PRO A 167 17.45 9.91 12.82
C PRO A 167 17.87 8.93 11.71
N ARG A 168 17.75 7.62 11.93
CA ARG A 168 18.08 6.55 10.98
C ARG A 168 16.86 5.89 10.36
N LEU A 169 15.67 6.47 10.51
CA LEU A 169 14.45 5.93 9.92
C LEU A 169 14.59 5.82 8.39
N ARG A 170 14.30 4.64 7.85
CA ARG A 170 14.38 4.31 6.42
C ARG A 170 13.00 4.15 5.78
N GLU A 171 12.02 3.71 6.55
CA GLU A 171 10.63 3.60 6.10
C GLU A 171 9.68 4.30 7.08
N LEU A 172 8.77 5.10 6.53
CA LEU A 172 7.76 5.85 7.29
C LEU A 172 6.38 5.66 6.65
N GLY A 173 5.46 5.06 7.39
CA GLY A 173 4.07 4.84 6.96
C GLY A 173 3.06 5.65 7.76
N PHE A 174 2.03 6.14 7.10
CA PHE A 174 0.85 6.78 7.67
C PHE A 174 -0.39 6.04 7.15
N CYS A 175 -1.07 5.30 8.03
CA CYS A 175 -2.20 4.47 7.69
C CYS A 175 -3.42 4.85 8.55
N GLY A 176 -4.35 5.62 8.00
CA GLY A 176 -5.64 5.84 8.63
C GLY A 176 -6.47 6.93 7.97
N GLN A 177 -7.78 6.91 8.22
CA GLN A 177 -8.77 7.56 7.35
C GLN A 177 -8.83 9.10 7.40
N VAL A 178 -8.27 9.75 8.42
CA VAL A 178 -8.27 11.23 8.54
C VAL A 178 -7.01 11.70 9.27
N THR A 179 -5.86 11.82 8.59
CA THR A 179 -4.78 12.65 9.17
C THR A 179 -5.17 14.12 9.06
N SER A 180 -5.29 14.82 10.19
CA SER A 180 -5.46 16.28 10.17
C SER A 180 -4.35 16.92 9.33
N PRO A 181 -4.65 17.86 8.42
CA PRO A 181 -3.62 18.59 7.66
C PRO A 181 -2.59 19.27 8.57
N ILE A 182 -2.98 19.60 9.82
CA ILE A 182 -2.08 20.12 10.84
C ILE A 182 -0.97 19.10 11.15
N PHE A 183 -1.32 17.82 11.29
CA PHE A 183 -0.37 16.76 11.64
C PHE A 183 0.65 16.50 10.54
N THR A 184 0.17 16.31 9.32
CA THR A 184 1.05 16.06 8.17
C THR A 184 1.97 17.24 7.88
N THR A 185 1.40 18.45 7.83
CA THR A 185 2.17 19.67 7.53
C THR A 185 3.14 20.03 8.66
N GLN A 186 2.75 19.93 9.93
CA GLN A 186 3.64 20.32 11.03
C GLN A 186 4.68 19.25 11.36
N TYR A 187 4.35 17.96 11.38
CA TYR A 187 5.28 16.96 11.92
C TYR A 187 6.18 16.33 10.87
N ILE A 188 5.68 16.05 9.67
CA ILE A 188 6.51 15.39 8.64
C ILE A 188 7.62 16.35 8.21
N THR A 189 7.28 17.62 7.98
CA THR A 189 8.22 18.66 7.52
C THR A 189 9.21 19.14 8.58
N MET A 190 8.94 18.89 9.88
CA MET A 190 9.79 19.32 11.01
C MET A 190 11.10 18.52 11.15
N PHE A 191 11.22 17.35 10.52
CA PHE A 191 12.39 16.49 10.62
C PHE A 191 13.06 16.33 9.25
N PRO A 192 14.40 16.29 9.16
CA PRO A 192 15.10 16.28 7.87
C PRO A 192 15.09 14.90 7.18
N TRP A 193 14.67 13.83 7.87
CA TRP A 193 14.51 12.46 7.36
C TRP A 193 15.61 11.98 6.38
N GLU A 194 16.88 12.32 6.62
CA GLU A 194 18.00 12.15 5.67
C GLU A 194 18.23 10.70 5.21
N PHE A 195 17.75 9.74 5.98
CA PHE A 195 17.90 8.30 5.77
C PHE A 195 16.64 7.63 5.17
N LEU A 196 15.55 8.38 4.97
CA LEU A 196 14.29 7.84 4.47
C LEU A 196 14.43 7.41 3.01
N GLU A 197 14.10 6.15 2.77
CA GLU A 197 14.12 5.48 1.46
C GLU A 197 12.70 5.17 0.98
N GLU A 198 11.75 4.97 1.88
CA GLU A 198 10.39 4.50 1.60
C GLU A 198 9.36 5.32 2.41
N ALA A 199 8.31 5.80 1.75
CA ALA A 199 7.22 6.55 2.38
C ALA A 199 5.86 6.00 1.96
N HIS A 200 5.00 5.66 2.93
CA HIS A 200 3.63 5.19 2.68
C HIS A 200 2.65 6.23 3.24
N LEU A 201 1.79 6.80 2.40
CA LEU A 201 0.92 7.92 2.77
C LEU A 201 -0.55 7.54 2.53
N SER A 202 -1.40 7.72 3.54
CA SER A 202 -2.86 7.71 3.31
C SER A 202 -3.38 9.05 2.81
N HIS A 203 -2.73 10.15 3.21
CA HIS A 203 -3.11 11.50 2.79
C HIS A 203 -1.89 12.29 2.34
N ILE A 204 -2.12 13.19 1.38
CA ILE A 204 -1.11 14.07 0.81
C ILE A 204 -1.53 15.51 1.02
N SER A 205 -0.69 16.30 1.69
CA SER A 205 -0.70 17.76 1.58
C SER A 205 0.48 18.20 0.72
N ARG A 206 0.36 19.39 0.11
CA ARG A 206 1.41 20.01 -0.71
C ARG A 206 2.75 20.07 0.02
N GLU A 207 2.72 20.39 1.31
CA GLU A 207 3.88 20.58 2.16
C GLU A 207 4.62 19.27 2.43
N ILE A 208 3.88 18.15 2.61
CA ILE A 208 4.48 16.80 2.67
C ILE A 208 5.29 16.56 1.40
N VAL A 209 4.73 16.86 0.23
CA VAL A 209 5.41 16.57 -1.04
C VAL A 209 6.66 17.40 -1.21
N VAL A 210 6.57 18.72 -1.05
CA VAL A 210 7.75 19.60 -1.18
C VAL A 210 8.87 19.14 -0.24
N HIS A 211 8.51 18.63 0.94
CA HIS A 211 9.45 18.02 1.86
C HIS A 211 9.99 16.67 1.35
N LEU A 212 9.16 15.68 1.02
CA LEU A 212 9.56 14.37 0.50
C LEU A 212 10.41 14.48 -0.79
N ALA A 213 10.06 15.40 -1.67
CA ALA A 213 10.77 15.74 -2.89
C ALA A 213 12.22 16.20 -2.65
N SER A 214 12.48 16.80 -1.50
CA SER A 214 13.81 17.25 -1.07
C SER A 214 14.67 16.15 -0.45
N LEU A 215 14.08 14.99 -0.10
CA LEU A 215 14.79 13.92 0.61
C LEU A 215 15.75 13.20 -0.34
N PRO A 216 17.07 13.22 -0.06
CA PRO A 216 18.09 12.77 -1.02
C PRO A 216 18.12 11.25 -1.23
N ARG A 217 17.47 10.48 -0.35
CA ARG A 217 17.48 9.00 -0.37
C ARG A 217 16.13 8.37 -0.68
N LEU A 218 15.06 9.17 -0.79
CA LEU A 218 13.72 8.65 -1.04
C LEU A 218 13.67 7.96 -2.41
N ARG A 219 13.30 6.67 -2.39
CA ARG A 219 13.27 5.76 -3.54
C ARG A 219 11.88 5.25 -3.84
N GLN A 220 11.02 5.11 -2.85
CA GLN A 220 9.66 4.63 -3.04
C GLN A 220 8.67 5.54 -2.32
N ILE A 221 7.58 5.88 -3.00
CA ILE A 221 6.43 6.58 -2.43
C ILE A 221 5.22 5.73 -2.79
N TRP A 222 4.52 5.25 -1.76
CA TRP A 222 3.25 4.54 -1.90
C TRP A 222 2.14 5.42 -1.32
N VAL A 223 1.04 5.53 -2.04
CA VAL A 223 -0.11 6.37 -1.68
C VAL A 223 -1.36 5.51 -1.70
N PHE A 224 -2.14 5.51 -0.62
CA PHE A 224 -3.34 4.66 -0.51
C PHE A 224 -4.53 5.47 0.03
N GLU A 225 -5.66 5.47 -0.67
CA GLU A 225 -6.95 5.92 -0.11
C GLU A 225 -6.95 7.39 0.39
N SER A 226 -6.75 8.35 -0.53
CA SER A 226 -6.83 9.78 -0.20
C SER A 226 -8.27 10.25 0.02
N VAL A 227 -8.83 9.93 1.20
CA VAL A 227 -10.11 10.49 1.66
C VAL A 227 -9.99 12.01 1.80
N ASP A 228 -11.03 12.72 1.38
CA ASP A 228 -11.20 14.18 1.38
C ASP A 228 -10.26 14.97 0.46
N ALA A 229 -10.72 15.15 -0.78
CA ALA A 229 -10.37 16.31 -1.59
C ALA A 229 -10.87 17.59 -0.92
N SER A 230 -10.10 18.10 0.06
CA SER A 230 -10.21 19.49 0.51
C SER A 230 -10.19 20.42 -0.72
N PRO A 231 -10.96 21.52 -0.72
CA PRO A 231 -11.12 22.37 -1.90
C PRO A 231 -9.75 22.82 -2.44
N PRO A 232 -9.59 22.90 -3.77
CA PRO A 232 -8.28 23.10 -4.41
C PRO A 232 -7.56 24.32 -3.82
N LEU A 233 -6.35 24.08 -3.32
CA LEU A 233 -5.50 25.10 -2.70
C LEU A 233 -5.29 26.27 -3.66
N GLN A 234 -5.89 27.43 -3.37
CA GLN A 234 -5.83 28.59 -4.24
C GLN A 234 -4.39 29.08 -4.45
N GLU A 235 -4.06 29.41 -5.71
CA GLU A 235 -2.69 29.39 -6.27
C GLU A 235 -1.77 30.58 -5.88
N THR A 236 -1.77 31.08 -4.65
CA THR A 236 -1.02 32.30 -4.29
C THR A 236 0.46 32.11 -3.94
N VAL A 237 1.00 30.88 -4.05
CA VAL A 237 2.42 30.60 -3.77
C VAL A 237 3.28 30.82 -5.03
N PRO A 238 4.33 31.65 -5.00
CA PRO A 238 5.18 31.90 -6.16
C PRO A 238 5.86 30.61 -6.66
N ALA A 239 5.93 30.46 -7.98
CA ALA A 239 6.54 29.29 -8.61
C ALA A 239 8.01 29.13 -8.22
N LYS A 240 8.37 27.93 -7.75
CA LYS A 240 9.75 27.54 -7.47
C LYS A 240 10.57 27.59 -8.78
N PRO A 241 11.80 28.11 -8.79
CA PRO A 241 12.58 28.23 -10.02
C PRO A 241 12.83 26.86 -10.65
N ALA A 242 12.54 26.73 -11.95
CA ALA A 242 12.75 25.51 -12.70
C ALA A 242 14.23 25.10 -12.71
N GLY A 243 14.51 23.84 -12.40
CA GLY A 243 15.87 23.26 -12.39
C GLY A 243 16.33 22.68 -11.05
N GLN A 244 15.57 22.86 -9.96
CA GLN A 244 15.77 22.04 -8.76
C GLN A 244 15.16 20.66 -9.03
N ASN A 245 16.02 19.64 -9.19
CA ASN A 245 15.61 18.26 -9.42
C ASN A 245 14.94 17.72 -8.14
N ASP A 246 13.63 17.87 -8.08
CA ASP A 246 12.81 17.25 -7.05
C ASP A 246 12.70 15.73 -7.32
N PHE A 247 12.65 14.92 -6.26
CA PHE A 247 12.63 13.45 -6.35
C PHE A 247 13.84 12.81 -7.07
N VAL A 248 15.06 13.37 -6.90
CA VAL A 248 16.32 12.89 -7.54
C VAL A 248 16.49 11.36 -7.49
N SER A 249 16.18 10.74 -6.35
CA SER A 249 16.44 9.33 -6.04
C SER A 249 15.26 8.39 -6.27
N LEU A 250 14.08 8.90 -6.66
CA LEU A 250 12.85 8.12 -6.76
C LEU A 250 12.97 7.02 -7.83
N ARG A 251 12.50 5.82 -7.48
CA ARG A 251 12.59 4.58 -8.26
C ARG A 251 11.24 3.90 -8.45
N ALA A 252 10.39 3.93 -7.42
CA ALA A 252 9.03 3.44 -7.48
C ALA A 252 8.06 4.56 -7.06
N LEU A 253 6.97 4.69 -7.82
CA LEU A 253 5.82 5.51 -7.47
C LEU A 253 4.60 4.58 -7.57
N ASP A 254 3.98 4.33 -6.43
CA ASP A 254 2.78 3.49 -6.27
C ASP A 254 1.66 4.41 -5.74
N VAL A 255 0.56 4.53 -6.47
CA VAL A 255 -0.52 5.47 -6.15
C VAL A 255 -1.89 4.82 -6.40
N MET A 256 -2.57 4.51 -5.30
CA MET A 256 -3.90 3.93 -5.25
C MET A 256 -4.88 4.97 -4.67
N CYS A 257 -5.64 5.67 -5.53
CA CYS A 257 -6.52 6.79 -5.14
C CYS A 257 -7.88 6.75 -5.84
N TRP A 258 -8.90 7.45 -5.32
CA TRP A 258 -10.29 7.42 -5.86
C TRP A 258 -10.54 8.33 -7.06
N ASP A 259 -9.58 9.20 -7.35
CA ASP A 259 -9.50 9.99 -8.56
C ASP A 259 -8.01 10.09 -8.89
N PHE A 260 -7.63 9.58 -10.06
CA PHE A 260 -6.26 9.59 -10.58
C PHE A 260 -5.67 11.01 -10.60
N ASP A 261 -6.50 12.05 -10.79
CA ASP A 261 -6.06 13.44 -10.76
C ASP A 261 -5.76 13.97 -9.35
N MET A 262 -5.99 13.21 -8.26
CA MET A 262 -5.45 13.56 -6.92
C MET A 262 -3.91 13.49 -6.87
N ILE A 263 -3.27 12.77 -7.80
CA ILE A 263 -1.81 12.82 -7.97
C ILE A 263 -1.33 14.17 -8.55
N LYS A 264 -2.24 15.02 -9.08
CA LYS A 264 -1.89 16.38 -9.51
C LYS A 264 -1.39 17.21 -8.33
N PRO A 265 -2.15 17.44 -7.23
CA PRO A 265 -1.62 18.04 -6.00
C PRO A 265 -0.33 17.40 -5.49
N LEU A 266 -0.20 16.06 -5.59
CA LEU A 266 1.05 15.38 -5.22
C LEU A 266 2.22 15.98 -6.01
N LEU A 267 2.19 15.89 -7.33
CA LEU A 267 3.38 16.18 -8.15
C LEU A 267 3.52 17.68 -8.48
N GLN A 268 2.41 18.40 -8.64
CA GLN A 268 2.36 19.86 -8.88
C GLN A 268 2.66 20.70 -7.65
N ALA A 269 2.77 20.10 -6.45
CA ALA A 269 3.26 20.79 -5.26
C ALA A 269 4.55 21.60 -5.52
N VAL A 270 5.40 21.05 -6.40
CA VAL A 270 6.65 21.59 -6.93
C VAL A 270 6.46 22.80 -7.85
N SER A 271 5.44 22.79 -8.73
CA SER A 271 5.11 23.90 -9.63
C SER A 271 3.66 23.77 -10.14
N PRO A 272 2.84 24.83 -10.08
CA PRO A 272 1.46 24.79 -10.55
C PRO A 272 1.40 24.71 -12.07
N SER A 273 0.82 23.63 -12.60
CA SER A 273 0.43 23.54 -14.01
C SER A 273 -0.80 22.66 -14.15
N ASN A 274 -1.83 23.11 -14.88
CA ASN A 274 -3.14 22.43 -14.94
C ASN A 274 -3.17 21.12 -15.75
N LYS A 275 -2.02 20.43 -15.90
CA LYS A 275 -1.91 19.23 -16.73
C LYS A 275 -2.38 17.99 -15.98
N GLY A 276 -2.89 17.01 -16.73
CA GLY A 276 -3.28 15.68 -16.23
C GLY A 276 -2.17 15.00 -15.43
N ALA A 277 -2.56 14.12 -14.51
CA ALA A 277 -1.69 13.25 -13.72
C ALA A 277 -0.48 12.65 -14.47
N ILE A 278 -0.68 12.06 -15.66
CA ILE A 278 0.41 11.52 -16.52
C ILE A 278 1.44 12.60 -16.89
N SER A 279 0.97 13.81 -17.22
CA SER A 279 1.84 14.96 -17.47
C SER A 279 2.56 15.42 -16.21
N ALA A 280 1.99 15.24 -15.03
CA ALA A 280 2.66 15.55 -13.76
C ALA A 280 3.75 14.49 -13.45
N ILE A 281 3.49 13.19 -13.66
CA ILE A 281 4.54 12.16 -13.58
C ILE A 281 5.67 12.52 -14.56
N ARG A 282 5.33 12.84 -15.82
CA ARG A 282 6.30 13.31 -16.81
C ARG A 282 7.08 14.54 -16.34
N ASP A 283 6.44 15.58 -15.80
CA ASP A 283 7.12 16.85 -15.57
C ASP A 283 7.94 16.87 -14.27
N TYR A 284 7.58 16.04 -13.26
CA TYR A 284 8.21 16.07 -11.93
C TYR A 284 9.02 14.82 -11.54
N CYS A 285 8.87 13.68 -12.22
CA CYS A 285 9.68 12.48 -11.91
C CYS A 285 10.95 12.40 -12.77
N ASN A 286 12.06 11.96 -12.13
CA ASN A 286 13.36 11.77 -12.77
C ASN A 286 13.31 10.60 -13.78
N PRO A 287 13.50 10.84 -15.09
CA PRO A 287 13.39 9.81 -16.14
C PRO A 287 14.47 8.72 -16.08
N HIS A 288 15.58 8.97 -15.38
CA HIS A 288 16.71 8.06 -15.34
C HIS A 288 16.67 7.09 -14.15
N THR A 289 16.05 7.48 -13.03
CA THR A 289 16.00 6.67 -11.80
C THR A 289 14.70 5.90 -11.62
N LEU A 290 13.59 6.40 -12.14
CA LEU A 290 12.28 5.74 -12.06
C LEU A 290 12.29 4.43 -12.84
N ARG A 291 11.77 3.37 -12.20
CA ARG A 291 11.74 1.98 -12.68
C ARG A 291 10.36 1.34 -12.55
N GLU A 292 9.58 1.80 -11.60
CA GLU A 292 8.27 1.26 -11.27
C GLU A 292 7.30 2.44 -11.20
N ILE A 293 6.27 2.38 -12.04
CA ILE A 293 5.07 3.22 -11.94
C ILE A 293 3.94 2.23 -11.73
N ASP A 294 3.24 2.36 -10.62
CA ASP A 294 1.97 1.71 -10.35
C ASP A 294 0.97 2.80 -10.00
N VAL A 295 -0.07 2.98 -10.81
CA VAL A 295 -1.11 3.95 -10.52
C VAL A 295 -2.47 3.35 -10.82
N GLU A 296 -3.28 3.24 -9.77
CA GLU A 296 -4.56 2.57 -9.77
C GLU A 296 -5.67 3.50 -9.24
N ASP A 297 -6.68 3.69 -10.07
CA ASP A 297 -7.91 4.37 -9.74
C ASP A 297 -8.86 3.39 -9.03
N THR A 298 -9.18 3.70 -7.78
CA THR A 298 -9.95 2.82 -6.89
C THR A 298 -11.41 3.22 -6.83
N LEU A 299 -12.28 2.21 -6.92
CA LEU A 299 -13.73 2.40 -6.91
C LEU A 299 -14.19 3.22 -5.71
N SER A 300 -14.59 4.47 -5.97
CA SER A 300 -15.30 5.26 -4.99
C SER A 300 -16.59 4.52 -4.57
N HIS A 301 -16.92 4.54 -3.27
CA HIS A 301 -18.07 3.84 -2.70
C HIS A 301 -19.45 4.36 -3.16
N GLY A 302 -19.51 5.18 -4.20
CA GLY A 302 -20.69 5.80 -4.78
C GLY A 302 -20.87 5.62 -6.29
N TRP A 303 -20.12 4.73 -6.96
CA TRP A 303 -20.36 4.42 -8.39
C TRP A 303 -21.68 3.67 -8.58
N GLN A 304 -22.79 4.43 -8.57
CA GLN A 304 -24.07 3.93 -9.02
C GLN A 304 -24.03 3.81 -10.54
N PRO A 305 -24.34 2.64 -11.13
CA PRO A 305 -24.39 2.46 -12.58
C PRO A 305 -25.63 3.11 -13.21
N GLU A 306 -25.98 4.33 -12.79
CA GLU A 306 -26.96 5.21 -13.44
C GLU A 306 -26.34 5.85 -14.69
N VAL A 307 -25.80 4.99 -15.57
CA VAL A 307 -25.44 5.37 -16.93
C VAL A 307 -26.68 5.12 -17.77
N GLU A 308 -27.37 6.20 -18.15
CA GLU A 308 -28.28 6.17 -19.28
C GLU A 308 -27.52 5.59 -20.48
N LEU A 309 -28.13 4.62 -21.17
CA LEU A 309 -27.52 3.92 -22.31
C LEU A 309 -27.47 4.84 -23.55
N ASP A 310 -26.72 5.93 -23.46
CA ASP A 310 -26.29 6.71 -24.61
C ASP A 310 -25.42 5.82 -25.49
N MET A 311 -26.04 5.27 -26.53
CA MET A 311 -25.56 4.11 -27.28
C MET A 311 -24.18 4.30 -27.96
N TYR A 312 -23.67 5.52 -28.01
CA TYR A 312 -22.38 5.87 -28.59
C TYR A 312 -21.76 7.05 -27.83
N PRO A 313 -20.85 6.83 -26.86
CA PRO A 313 -20.08 7.92 -26.27
C PRO A 313 -19.26 8.61 -27.36
N ASP A 314 -19.38 9.94 -27.44
CA ASP A 314 -18.65 10.75 -28.41
C ASP A 314 -17.13 10.63 -28.11
N PRO A 315 -16.28 10.26 -29.08
CA PRO A 315 -14.87 9.93 -28.84
C PRO A 315 -13.95 11.13 -28.50
N THR A 316 -14.49 12.29 -28.12
CA THR A 316 -13.80 13.58 -28.28
C THR A 316 -13.01 14.11 -27.08
N GLU A 317 -13.28 13.76 -25.81
CA GLU A 317 -12.63 14.44 -24.67
C GLU A 317 -12.07 13.58 -23.51
N GLU A 318 -12.21 12.24 -23.50
CA GLU A 318 -11.87 11.43 -22.30
C GLU A 318 -10.78 10.35 -22.44
N ASP A 319 -10.24 10.12 -23.64
CA ASP A 319 -9.19 9.10 -23.80
C ASP A 319 -7.83 9.57 -23.22
N VAL A 320 -7.15 8.68 -22.50
CA VAL A 320 -5.92 9.01 -21.74
C VAL A 320 -4.68 8.89 -22.62
N ASP A 321 -4.02 10.01 -22.88
CA ASP A 321 -2.68 10.05 -23.49
C ASP A 321 -1.60 9.61 -22.48
N ILE A 322 -1.04 8.41 -22.71
CA ILE A 322 0.09 7.86 -21.94
C ILE A 322 1.47 8.19 -22.54
N SER A 323 1.55 8.87 -23.70
CA SER A 323 2.81 9.17 -24.39
C SER A 323 3.77 10.02 -23.54
N GLY A 324 3.24 10.77 -22.56
CA GLY A 324 4.05 11.46 -21.55
C GLY A 324 4.99 10.54 -20.75
N LEU A 325 4.66 9.24 -20.64
CA LEU A 325 5.50 8.25 -19.97
C LEU A 325 6.61 7.65 -20.86
N ALA A 326 6.65 7.99 -22.16
CA ALA A 326 7.64 7.48 -23.11
C ALA A 326 9.09 7.80 -22.73
N LYS A 327 9.32 8.85 -21.93
CA LYS A 327 10.67 9.28 -21.52
C LYS A 327 11.33 8.36 -20.46
N PHE A 328 10.57 7.49 -19.80
CA PHE A 328 11.06 6.65 -18.71
C PHE A 328 11.63 5.31 -19.23
N VAL A 329 12.72 5.38 -20.00
CA VAL A 329 13.32 4.22 -20.70
C VAL A 329 13.84 3.09 -19.79
N ASN A 330 13.93 3.36 -18.49
CA ASN A 330 14.37 2.43 -17.45
C ASN A 330 13.21 1.75 -16.69
N LEU A 331 11.95 1.91 -17.12
CA LEU A 331 10.82 1.18 -16.52
C LEU A 331 10.97 -0.34 -16.66
N HIS A 332 10.63 -1.02 -15.57
CA HIS A 332 10.52 -2.45 -15.38
C HIS A 332 9.06 -2.85 -15.11
N THR A 333 8.35 -1.99 -14.37
CA THR A 333 6.90 -2.09 -14.11
C THR A 333 6.23 -0.80 -14.53
N LEU A 334 5.15 -0.92 -15.29
CA LEU A 334 4.22 0.13 -15.63
C LEU A 334 2.81 -0.44 -15.52
N VAL A 335 2.11 -0.07 -14.45
CA VAL A 335 0.69 -0.34 -14.24
C VAL A 335 -0.03 1.00 -14.26
N VAL A 336 -1.02 1.13 -15.14
CA VAL A 336 -1.90 2.30 -15.22
C VAL A 336 -3.32 1.78 -15.35
N ARG A 337 -4.04 1.72 -14.22
CA ARG A 337 -5.44 1.30 -14.17
C ARG A 337 -6.29 2.52 -13.85
N TRP A 338 -7.04 3.01 -14.82
CA TRP A 338 -7.85 4.23 -14.70
C TRP A 338 -9.31 3.91 -15.04
N GLN A 339 -10.26 4.63 -14.42
CA GLN A 339 -11.65 4.71 -14.89
C GLN A 339 -11.77 5.23 -16.32
N LYS A 340 -10.88 6.15 -16.74
CA LYS A 340 -10.85 6.66 -18.11
C LYS A 340 -10.22 5.67 -19.08
N SER A 341 -10.67 5.74 -20.34
CA SER A 341 -10.24 4.80 -21.37
C SER A 341 -8.83 5.11 -21.88
N ILE A 342 -7.87 4.27 -21.52
CA ILE A 342 -6.58 4.21 -22.23
C ILE A 342 -6.82 3.57 -23.60
N GLN A 343 -6.90 4.39 -24.67
CA GLN A 343 -6.92 3.89 -26.05
C GLN A 343 -5.50 3.78 -26.58
N LEU A 344 -5.03 2.54 -26.76
CA LEU A 344 -3.84 2.28 -27.56
C LEU A 344 -4.22 2.24 -29.03
N THR A 345 -3.57 3.07 -29.84
CA THR A 345 -3.63 2.99 -31.30
C THR A 345 -2.59 1.99 -31.85
N PRO A 346 -2.80 1.40 -33.04
CA PRO A 346 -1.78 0.60 -33.72
C PRO A 346 -0.43 1.30 -33.89
N TYR A 347 -0.41 2.63 -34.01
CA TYR A 347 0.82 3.42 -34.12
C TYR A 347 1.63 3.40 -32.82
N GLU A 348 0.98 3.60 -31.67
CA GLU A 348 1.65 3.60 -30.36
C GLU A 348 2.20 2.22 -29.99
N ILE A 349 1.54 1.13 -30.42
CA ILE A 349 2.06 -0.23 -30.22
C ILE A 349 3.46 -0.41 -30.81
N VAL A 350 3.73 0.18 -31.99
CA VAL A 350 5.06 0.12 -32.61
C VAL A 350 6.09 0.91 -31.80
N LEU A 351 5.66 1.91 -31.03
CA LEU A 351 6.51 2.74 -30.19
C LEU A 351 6.78 2.17 -28.80
N ILE A 352 5.86 1.39 -28.20
CA ILE A 352 6.01 0.78 -26.87
C ILE A 352 7.38 0.09 -26.66
N PRO A 353 7.90 -0.75 -27.57
CA PRO A 353 9.23 -1.36 -27.44
C PRO A 353 10.39 -0.35 -27.42
N THR A 354 10.21 0.82 -28.04
CA THR A 354 11.19 1.91 -28.05
C THR A 354 11.10 2.76 -26.78
N TRP A 355 9.88 2.96 -26.27
CA TRP A 355 9.61 3.69 -25.03
C TRP A 355 10.13 2.95 -23.79
N TRP A 356 9.83 1.65 -23.67
CA TRP A 356 10.13 0.86 -22.45
C TRP A 356 10.85 -0.47 -22.77
N PRO A 357 12.05 -0.46 -23.38
CA PRO A 357 12.77 -1.66 -23.82
C PRO A 357 13.19 -2.62 -22.69
N ASN A 358 13.05 -2.20 -21.42
CA ASN A 358 13.40 -2.98 -20.24
C ASN A 358 12.18 -3.52 -19.47
N ILE A 359 10.96 -3.21 -19.92
CA ILE A 359 9.73 -3.54 -19.22
C ILE A 359 9.56 -5.06 -19.06
N ARG A 360 9.07 -5.46 -17.89
CA ARG A 360 8.75 -6.84 -17.50
C ARG A 360 7.27 -6.99 -17.18
N HIS A 361 6.69 -5.95 -16.58
CA HIS A 361 5.28 -5.86 -16.25
C HIS A 361 4.71 -4.60 -16.92
N LEU A 362 3.83 -4.79 -17.91
CA LEU A 362 3.07 -3.72 -18.55
C LEU A 362 1.58 -4.04 -18.37
N ASP A 363 0.87 -3.27 -17.55
CA ASP A 363 -0.58 -3.40 -17.36
C ASP A 363 -1.26 -2.06 -17.64
N LEU A 364 -1.98 -2.01 -18.75
CA LEU A 364 -2.80 -0.88 -19.21
C LEU A 364 -4.27 -1.31 -19.33
N CYS A 365 -4.66 -2.40 -18.65
CA CYS A 365 -6.07 -2.81 -18.58
C CYS A 365 -6.86 -1.90 -17.63
N GLN A 366 -8.03 -1.46 -18.12
CA GLN A 366 -9.01 -0.70 -17.35
C GLN A 366 -9.65 -1.62 -16.28
N LEU A 367 -9.83 -1.11 -15.06
CA LEU A 367 -10.61 -1.75 -13.97
C LEU A 367 -12.13 -1.61 -14.14
N TYR A 368 -12.56 -0.93 -15.19
CA TYR A 368 -13.95 -0.52 -15.39
C TYR A 368 -14.55 -1.14 -16.65
N PRO A 369 -15.89 -1.32 -16.69
CA PRO A 369 -16.55 -1.80 -17.89
C PRO A 369 -16.40 -0.82 -19.06
N SER A 370 -15.99 -1.38 -20.18
CA SER A 370 -15.78 -0.72 -21.47
C SER A 370 -17.06 -0.36 -22.22
N GLN A 371 -18.22 -0.72 -21.65
CA GLN A 371 -19.56 -0.54 -22.24
C GLN A 371 -19.68 -1.13 -23.66
N GLY A 372 -18.87 -2.16 -23.97
CA GLY A 372 -18.84 -2.81 -25.28
C GLY A 372 -17.94 -2.14 -26.32
N ARG A 373 -17.21 -1.05 -25.98
CA ARG A 373 -16.26 -0.39 -26.88
C ARG A 373 -15.16 -1.35 -27.31
N ILE A 374 -15.11 -1.66 -28.61
CA ILE A 374 -14.07 -2.49 -29.22
C ILE A 374 -12.74 -1.71 -29.21
N PRO A 375 -11.63 -2.28 -28.71
CA PRO A 375 -10.32 -1.62 -28.71
C PRO A 375 -9.74 -1.54 -30.13
N ALA A 376 -8.99 -0.48 -30.43
CA ALA A 376 -8.39 -0.26 -31.75
C ALA A 376 -7.23 -1.23 -32.09
N ILE A 377 -6.63 -1.85 -31.08
CA ILE A 377 -5.60 -2.90 -31.25
C ILE A 377 -6.23 -4.28 -31.28
N ASN A 378 -5.56 -5.24 -31.91
CA ASN A 378 -6.03 -6.60 -32.14
C ASN A 378 -4.92 -7.61 -31.77
N HIS A 379 -5.18 -8.89 -32.02
CA HIS A 379 -4.23 -9.95 -31.70
C HIS A 379 -2.85 -9.86 -32.38
N THR A 380 -2.70 -9.23 -33.56
CA THR A 380 -1.37 -9.10 -34.20
C THR A 380 -0.53 -8.07 -33.46
N HIS A 381 -1.13 -6.95 -33.07
CA HIS A 381 -0.49 -5.92 -32.27
C HIS A 381 0.04 -6.47 -30.93
N VAL A 382 -0.66 -7.41 -30.29
CA VAL A 382 -0.18 -8.10 -29.07
C VAL A 382 1.09 -8.92 -29.34
N LEU A 383 1.20 -9.58 -30.49
CA LEU A 383 2.43 -10.29 -30.89
C LEU A 383 3.57 -9.30 -31.18
N ASP A 384 3.28 -8.12 -31.72
CA ASP A 384 4.27 -7.08 -32.00
C ASP A 384 4.88 -6.51 -30.70
N ILE A 385 4.05 -6.26 -29.67
CA ILE A 385 4.51 -5.93 -28.30
C ILE A 385 5.45 -7.03 -27.79
N ALA A 386 5.02 -8.30 -27.83
CA ALA A 386 5.79 -9.42 -27.29
C ALA A 386 7.10 -9.67 -28.04
N ARG A 387 7.15 -9.40 -29.35
CA ARG A 387 8.36 -9.47 -30.18
C ARG A 387 9.35 -8.34 -29.89
N GLY A 388 8.85 -7.13 -29.63
CA GLY A 388 9.67 -6.00 -29.25
C GLY A 388 10.20 -6.06 -27.82
N LEU A 389 9.53 -6.79 -26.92
CA LEU A 389 9.82 -6.81 -25.49
C LEU A 389 10.22 -8.22 -24.98
N PRO A 390 11.45 -8.70 -25.24
CA PRO A 390 11.89 -10.05 -24.86
C PRO A 390 11.98 -10.32 -23.34
N LYS A 391 11.88 -9.27 -22.53
CA LYS A 391 11.87 -9.32 -21.05
C LYS A 391 10.46 -9.33 -20.45
N LEU A 392 9.42 -9.11 -21.26
CA LEU A 392 8.02 -9.06 -20.82
C LEU A 392 7.60 -10.39 -20.20
N ARG A 393 6.90 -10.31 -19.06
CA ARG A 393 6.35 -11.42 -18.27
C ARG A 393 4.88 -11.23 -17.94
N PHE A 394 4.49 -10.02 -17.58
CA PHE A 394 3.09 -9.64 -17.41
C PHE A 394 2.71 -8.65 -18.50
N LEU A 395 1.61 -8.93 -19.21
CA LEU A 395 1.00 -8.04 -20.18
C LEU A 395 -0.50 -7.92 -19.90
N GLY A 396 -0.96 -6.75 -19.47
CA GLY A 396 -2.35 -6.36 -19.43
C GLY A 396 -2.66 -5.34 -20.52
N VAL A 397 -3.41 -5.75 -21.55
CA VAL A 397 -3.96 -4.83 -22.56
C VAL A 397 -5.30 -5.35 -23.05
N ARG A 398 -6.25 -4.45 -23.35
CA ARG A 398 -7.49 -4.81 -24.06
C ARG A 398 -7.23 -4.84 -25.56
N PHE A 399 -7.60 -5.93 -26.24
CA PHE A 399 -7.42 -6.10 -27.68
C PHE A 399 -8.57 -6.87 -28.34
N ASP A 400 -8.79 -6.61 -29.63
CA ASP A 400 -9.85 -7.24 -30.40
C ASP A 400 -9.47 -8.69 -30.75
N THR A 401 -10.07 -9.63 -30.01
CA THR A 401 -9.92 -11.08 -30.27
C THR A 401 -10.88 -11.60 -31.34
N THR A 402 -11.88 -10.79 -31.75
CA THR A 402 -12.87 -11.20 -32.76
C THR A 402 -12.22 -11.38 -34.14
N GLN A 403 -11.12 -10.66 -34.39
CA GLN A 403 -10.29 -10.76 -35.59
C GLN A 403 -9.36 -11.99 -35.62
N ILE A 404 -9.33 -12.85 -34.59
CA ILE A 404 -8.45 -14.03 -34.58
C ILE A 404 -8.90 -15.05 -35.66
N PRO A 405 -8.02 -15.39 -36.63
CA PRO A 405 -8.37 -16.31 -37.71
C PRO A 405 -8.52 -17.74 -37.20
N GLY A 406 -9.45 -18.50 -37.78
CA GLY A 406 -9.68 -19.90 -37.40
C GLY A 406 -8.53 -20.87 -37.74
N GLN A 407 -7.59 -20.46 -38.61
CA GLN A 407 -6.39 -21.23 -38.96
C GLN A 407 -5.18 -20.29 -39.09
N HIS A 408 -4.30 -20.26 -38.09
CA HIS A 408 -3.02 -19.57 -38.19
C HIS A 408 -2.05 -20.35 -39.10
N ARG A 409 -1.83 -19.85 -40.33
CA ARG A 409 -0.81 -20.35 -41.26
C ARG A 409 0.41 -19.43 -41.21
N GLY A 410 1.56 -19.98 -40.85
CA GLY A 410 2.80 -19.21 -40.66
C GLY A 410 3.76 -19.90 -39.69
N PRO A 411 4.97 -19.36 -39.48
CA PRO A 411 5.90 -19.83 -38.47
C PRO A 411 5.28 -19.74 -37.06
N ILE A 412 5.87 -20.49 -36.11
CA ILE A 412 5.47 -20.45 -34.70
C ILE A 412 6.50 -19.59 -33.97
N GLU A 413 6.12 -18.35 -33.68
CA GLU A 413 6.84 -17.48 -32.75
C GLU A 413 6.27 -17.70 -31.34
N THR A 414 7.13 -18.06 -30.39
CA THR A 414 6.76 -18.30 -28.98
C THR A 414 7.38 -17.27 -28.06
N PHE A 415 6.59 -16.69 -27.16
CA PHE A 415 7.02 -15.66 -26.22
C PHE A 415 6.97 -16.18 -24.78
N ARG A 416 7.85 -15.68 -23.92
CA ARG A 416 7.95 -16.05 -22.50
C ARG A 416 7.02 -15.21 -21.62
N LEU A 417 5.78 -15.03 -22.05
CA LEU A 417 4.76 -14.34 -21.26
C LEU A 417 4.22 -15.31 -20.21
N GLU A 418 4.26 -14.91 -18.94
CA GLU A 418 3.83 -15.70 -17.77
C GLU A 418 2.39 -15.33 -17.38
N ILE A 419 2.01 -14.05 -17.51
CA ILE A 419 0.65 -13.55 -17.19
C ILE A 419 0.12 -12.67 -18.32
N LEU A 420 -1.10 -12.94 -18.75
CA LEU A 420 -1.85 -12.17 -19.75
C LEU A 420 -3.14 -11.70 -19.10
N ARG A 421 -3.30 -10.39 -18.92
CA ARG A 421 -4.56 -9.77 -18.51
C ARG A 421 -5.29 -9.23 -19.74
N ALA A 422 -6.48 -9.77 -20.00
CA ALA A 422 -7.27 -9.43 -21.18
C ALA A 422 -8.40 -8.42 -20.87
N GLY A 423 -8.90 -8.40 -19.63
CA GLY A 423 -10.08 -7.62 -19.22
C GLY A 423 -11.28 -7.85 -20.16
N GLU A 424 -12.08 -6.82 -20.41
CA GLU A 424 -13.17 -6.82 -21.42
C GLU A 424 -12.64 -6.74 -22.85
N SER A 425 -11.69 -7.61 -23.21
CA SER A 425 -11.35 -7.86 -24.62
C SER A 425 -12.51 -8.63 -25.28
N PRO A 426 -13.11 -8.11 -26.38
CA PRO A 426 -14.29 -8.72 -26.97
C PRO A 426 -13.94 -10.08 -27.58
N ILE A 427 -14.75 -11.11 -27.27
CA ILE A 427 -14.50 -12.50 -27.67
C ILE A 427 -15.72 -13.16 -28.32
N VAL A 428 -15.53 -13.71 -29.52
CA VAL A 428 -16.55 -14.44 -30.29
C VAL A 428 -16.39 -15.95 -30.18
N SER A 429 -15.15 -16.46 -30.17
CA SER A 429 -14.87 -17.91 -30.24
C SER A 429 -13.77 -18.30 -29.25
N PRO A 430 -14.13 -18.80 -28.06
CA PRO A 430 -13.17 -19.23 -27.03
C PRO A 430 -12.10 -20.20 -27.52
N SER A 431 -12.49 -21.18 -28.35
CA SER A 431 -11.55 -22.16 -28.91
C SER A 431 -10.49 -21.53 -29.84
N ARG A 432 -10.82 -20.46 -30.58
CA ARG A 432 -9.82 -19.72 -31.39
C ARG A 432 -8.86 -18.94 -30.51
N VAL A 433 -9.36 -18.26 -29.48
CA VAL A 433 -8.53 -17.49 -28.53
C VAL A 433 -7.60 -18.42 -27.75
N ALA A 434 -8.11 -19.54 -27.23
CA ALA A 434 -7.30 -20.55 -26.56
C ALA A 434 -6.23 -21.15 -27.50
N GLY A 435 -6.59 -21.45 -28.76
CA GLY A 435 -5.63 -21.93 -29.76
C GLY A 435 -4.54 -20.91 -30.11
N PHE A 436 -4.89 -19.63 -30.20
CA PHE A 436 -3.93 -18.52 -30.37
C PHE A 436 -2.99 -18.40 -29.17
N ILE A 437 -3.54 -18.40 -27.94
CA ILE A 437 -2.75 -18.29 -26.70
C ILE A 437 -1.79 -19.47 -26.56
N LYS A 438 -2.25 -20.72 -26.66
CA LYS A 438 -1.37 -21.91 -26.58
C LYS A 438 -0.23 -21.90 -27.60
N ARG A 439 -0.49 -21.37 -28.80
CA ARG A 439 0.49 -21.32 -29.88
C ARG A 439 1.59 -20.29 -29.64
N HIS A 440 1.25 -19.11 -29.12
CA HIS A 440 2.17 -17.98 -29.02
C HIS A 440 2.70 -17.74 -27.60
N PHE A 441 1.95 -18.12 -26.57
CA PHE A 441 2.30 -17.98 -25.15
C PHE A 441 2.29 -19.35 -24.45
N PRO A 442 3.15 -20.31 -24.86
CA PRO A 442 3.17 -21.66 -24.28
C PRO A 442 3.71 -21.71 -22.84
N TYR A 443 4.18 -20.58 -22.30
CA TYR A 443 4.65 -20.40 -20.92
C TYR A 443 3.64 -19.63 -20.06
N LEU A 444 2.41 -19.42 -20.53
CA LEU A 444 1.40 -18.68 -19.78
C LEU A 444 0.94 -19.48 -18.57
N GLU A 445 1.14 -18.93 -17.38
CA GLU A 445 0.76 -19.50 -16.08
C GLU A 445 -0.61 -18.97 -15.61
N LYS A 446 -0.94 -17.70 -15.91
CA LYS A 446 -2.23 -17.08 -15.57
C LYS A 446 -2.82 -16.32 -16.75
N LEU A 447 -4.07 -16.65 -17.09
CA LEU A 447 -4.95 -15.80 -17.89
C LEU A 447 -5.87 -15.03 -16.94
N ASP A 448 -5.76 -13.71 -16.92
CA ASP A 448 -6.53 -12.85 -16.04
C ASP A 448 -7.59 -12.08 -16.85
N PHE A 449 -8.86 -12.32 -16.56
CA PHE A 449 -10.01 -11.69 -17.20
C PHE A 449 -11.01 -11.17 -16.16
N ASP A 450 -10.75 -11.43 -14.88
CA ASP A 450 -11.60 -11.00 -13.79
C ASP A 450 -11.35 -9.52 -13.48
N TYR A 451 -12.42 -8.88 -13.05
CA TYR A 451 -12.41 -7.51 -12.57
C TYR A 451 -12.41 -7.54 -11.05
N GLU A 452 -11.51 -6.79 -10.41
CA GLU A 452 -11.56 -6.50 -8.97
C GLU A 452 -12.68 -5.50 -8.62
N THR A 453 -13.82 -5.56 -9.33
CA THR A 453 -15.01 -4.78 -9.03
C THR A 453 -15.68 -5.33 -7.78
N VAL A 454 -15.70 -4.53 -6.72
CA VAL A 454 -16.32 -4.83 -5.42
C VAL A 454 -17.85 -5.05 -5.54
N VAL A 455 -18.46 -4.61 -6.63
CA VAL A 455 -19.87 -4.84 -6.94
C VAL A 455 -20.09 -6.29 -7.37
N VAL A 456 -21.09 -6.94 -6.79
CA VAL A 456 -21.52 -8.32 -7.13
C VAL A 456 -22.00 -8.37 -8.59
N LYS A 457 -21.07 -8.63 -9.52
CA LYS A 457 -21.39 -8.80 -10.95
C LYS A 457 -22.17 -10.09 -11.18
N GLU A 458 -23.30 -9.99 -11.87
CA GLU A 458 -23.87 -11.14 -12.55
C GLU A 458 -22.91 -11.60 -13.65
N THR A 459 -22.62 -12.90 -13.73
CA THR A 459 -21.65 -13.45 -14.70
C THR A 459 -22.13 -13.23 -16.13
N THR A 460 -21.48 -12.32 -16.85
CA THR A 460 -21.83 -11.91 -18.20
C THR A 460 -21.54 -13.03 -19.21
N ILE A 461 -22.04 -12.86 -20.44
CA ILE A 461 -21.67 -13.76 -21.55
C ILE A 461 -20.17 -13.66 -21.87
N LEU A 462 -19.55 -12.50 -21.63
CA LEU A 462 -18.13 -12.29 -21.87
C LEU A 462 -17.28 -13.07 -20.86
N ASP A 463 -17.62 -13.00 -19.58
CA ASP A 463 -16.93 -13.72 -18.50
C ASP A 463 -17.01 -15.24 -18.74
N LYS A 464 -18.19 -15.75 -19.13
CA LYS A 464 -18.38 -17.17 -19.50
C LYS A 464 -17.51 -17.58 -20.69
N ARG A 465 -17.31 -16.68 -21.66
CA ARG A 465 -16.44 -16.95 -22.82
C ARG A 465 -14.97 -16.95 -22.44
N TRP A 466 -14.52 -16.04 -21.57
CA TRP A 466 -13.14 -16.02 -21.08
C TRP A 466 -12.83 -17.15 -20.09
N ALA A 467 -13.76 -17.51 -19.22
CA ALA A 467 -13.65 -18.71 -18.39
C ALA A 467 -13.48 -19.99 -19.24
N ALA A 468 -14.22 -20.11 -20.35
CA ALA A 468 -14.04 -21.20 -21.31
C ALA A 468 -12.72 -21.13 -22.10
N VAL A 469 -12.06 -19.97 -22.20
CA VAL A 469 -10.67 -19.89 -22.68
C VAL A 469 -9.73 -20.44 -21.61
N ALA A 470 -9.85 -19.99 -20.36
CA ALA A 470 -9.02 -20.42 -19.25
C ALA A 470 -9.10 -21.94 -19.01
N GLU A 471 -10.31 -22.51 -18.93
CA GLU A 471 -10.53 -23.96 -18.84
C GLU A 471 -9.89 -24.72 -20.01
N ALA A 472 -9.94 -24.15 -21.22
CA ALA A 472 -9.29 -24.75 -22.39
C ALA A 472 -7.76 -24.62 -22.36
N LEU A 473 -7.16 -23.74 -21.56
CA LEU A 473 -5.71 -23.62 -21.38
C LEU A 473 -5.15 -24.72 -20.49
N GLY A 474 -5.78 -24.95 -19.33
CA GLY A 474 -5.41 -25.93 -18.31
C GLY A 474 -5.30 -25.29 -16.92
#